data_AF-A0A8J8PA18-F1
#
_entry.id   AF-A0A8J8PA18-F1
#
_cell.length_a   1.000
_cell.length_b   1.000
_cell.length_c   1.000
_cell.angle_alpha   90.00
_cell.angle_beta   90.00
_cell.angle_gamma   90.00
#
_symmetry.space_group_name_H-M   'P 1'
#
loop_
_entity.id
_entity.type
_entity.pdbx_description
1 polymer ?
#
loop_
_entity_poly.entity_id
_entity_poly.type
_entity_poly.pdbx_seq_one_letter_code
_entity_poly.pdbx_strand_id
1 'polypeptide(L)'
;MALTRCGLQTKRTHEISSLYADELDWTSVKDIWYDERVANRSSRNSSKSLLIAIRARLQSAGEGFPSIPLLPEVLDQCRNERDQAQVLFLYLVNHDGLARYVVHEYLRRLMKQGPSALDFETDTVLNILDEFRDKAGEPLEYSESTQKRWVQGLRSALRDIGVLEGKTETSGQPPKVGDVPLQVAAYYSWAQNGDEWLTKPIGWLYLFQSKEYWEPQSKRLAGYEGWTHHEARSRVWFEPVDDFYTMLAEGSA
;
A
#
# COMPACT_ATOMS: atom_id res chain seq x y z
N MET A 1 9.78 0.10 -11.12
CA MET A 1 9.41 -1.11 -11.90
C MET A 1 8.81 -2.18 -10.98
N ALA A 2 8.01 -1.80 -9.97
CA ALA A 2 7.35 -2.80 -9.15
C ALA A 2 6.25 -3.50 -9.97
N LEU A 3 5.31 -2.72 -10.51
CA LEU A 3 4.09 -3.23 -11.17
C LEU A 3 4.31 -3.93 -12.52
N THR A 4 5.42 -3.67 -13.22
CA THR A 4 5.76 -4.41 -14.45
C THR A 4 6.33 -5.80 -14.18
N ARG A 5 6.83 -6.04 -12.97
CA ARG A 5 7.48 -7.30 -12.56
C ARG A 5 6.57 -8.14 -11.67
N CYS A 6 5.88 -7.51 -10.73
CA CYS A 6 4.91 -8.16 -9.86
C CYS A 6 3.87 -7.17 -9.32
N GLY A 7 2.62 -7.60 -9.21
CA GLY A 7 1.59 -6.87 -8.45
C GLY A 7 1.88 -6.82 -6.95
N LEU A 8 0.86 -6.71 -6.11
CA LEU A 8 1.06 -6.70 -4.66
C LEU A 8 1.64 -8.02 -4.15
N GLN A 9 1.18 -9.15 -4.70
CA GLN A 9 1.66 -10.49 -4.35
C GLN A 9 1.49 -10.80 -2.85
N THR A 10 0.35 -10.41 -2.28
CA THR A 10 0.06 -10.43 -0.83
C THR A 10 0.59 -11.67 -0.11
N LYS A 11 0.17 -12.86 -0.55
CA LYS A 11 0.63 -14.13 0.03
C LYS A 11 2.15 -14.32 -0.04
N ARG A 12 2.78 -13.98 -1.18
CA ARG A 12 4.24 -14.12 -1.33
C ARG A 12 5.01 -13.09 -0.54
N THR A 13 4.45 -11.88 -0.39
CA THR A 13 5.04 -10.85 0.47
C THR A 13 4.99 -11.29 1.93
N HIS A 14 3.87 -11.84 2.40
CA HIS A 14 3.75 -12.42 3.74
C HIS A 14 4.75 -13.57 3.98
N GLU A 15 4.84 -14.53 3.06
CA GLU A 15 5.80 -15.65 3.15
C GLU A 15 7.25 -15.13 3.24
N ILE A 16 7.63 -14.16 2.39
CA ILE A 16 9.00 -13.58 2.40
C ILE A 16 9.27 -12.77 3.66
N SER A 17 8.30 -11.97 4.14
CA SER A 17 8.48 -11.22 5.38
C SER A 17 8.55 -12.13 6.59
N SER A 18 7.83 -13.26 6.60
CA SER A 18 7.88 -14.27 7.66
C SER A 18 9.27 -14.90 7.73
N LEU A 19 9.80 -15.36 6.57
CA LEU A 19 11.18 -15.85 6.49
C LEU A 19 12.19 -14.80 6.97
N TYR A 20 11.97 -13.52 6.66
CA TYR A 20 12.86 -12.46 7.14
C TYR A 20 12.71 -12.22 8.65
N ALA A 21 11.52 -12.35 9.22
CA ALA A 21 11.31 -12.22 10.67
C ALA A 21 12.05 -13.33 11.43
N ASP A 22 12.06 -14.56 10.89
CA ASP A 22 12.75 -15.70 11.49
C ASP A 22 14.29 -15.59 11.38
N GLU A 23 14.79 -15.18 10.21
CA GLU A 23 16.22 -15.21 9.91
C GLU A 23 16.94 -13.88 10.22
N LEU A 24 16.21 -12.76 10.16
CA LEU A 24 16.71 -11.37 10.21
C LEU A 24 17.82 -11.04 9.19
N ASP A 25 18.09 -11.95 8.25
CA ASP A 25 19.13 -11.84 7.24
C ASP A 25 18.60 -12.20 5.84
N TRP A 26 18.84 -11.30 4.89
CA TRP A 26 18.42 -11.50 3.50
C TRP A 26 19.22 -12.57 2.75
N THR A 27 20.40 -12.96 3.25
CA THR A 27 21.19 -14.03 2.63
C THR A 27 20.54 -15.37 2.92
N SER A 28 20.21 -15.65 4.18
CA SER A 28 19.43 -16.82 4.60
C SER A 28 18.07 -16.89 3.91
N VAL A 29 17.28 -15.81 3.93
CA VAL A 29 15.97 -15.76 3.25
C VAL A 29 16.08 -16.13 1.77
N LYS A 30 17.11 -15.61 1.09
CA LYS A 30 17.34 -15.87 -0.33
C LYS A 30 17.66 -17.34 -0.58
N ASP A 31 18.46 -17.97 0.28
CA ASP A 31 18.83 -19.37 0.12
C ASP A 31 17.62 -20.29 0.39
N ILE A 32 16.90 -20.09 1.51
CA ILE A 32 15.67 -20.83 1.86
C ILE A 32 14.60 -20.68 0.77
N TRP A 33 14.30 -19.44 0.36
CA TRP A 33 13.26 -19.15 -0.63
C TRP A 33 13.52 -19.84 -1.97
N TYR A 34 14.78 -19.90 -2.40
CA TYR A 34 15.11 -20.55 -3.67
C TYR A 34 14.96 -22.05 -3.60
N ASP A 35 15.32 -22.67 -2.49
CA ASP A 35 15.24 -24.11 -2.31
C ASP A 35 13.77 -24.56 -2.22
N GLU A 36 12.93 -23.88 -1.43
CA GLU A 36 11.50 -24.16 -1.32
C GLU A 36 10.74 -23.95 -2.64
N ARG A 37 11.15 -22.97 -3.45
CA ARG A 37 10.47 -22.65 -4.72
C ARG A 37 10.81 -23.62 -5.84
N VAL A 38 12.05 -24.10 -5.87
CA VAL A 38 12.45 -25.18 -6.78
C VAL A 38 11.65 -26.44 -6.46
N ALA A 39 11.44 -26.76 -5.17
CA ALA A 39 10.58 -27.87 -4.76
C ALA A 39 9.11 -27.69 -5.19
N ASN A 40 8.61 -26.45 -5.19
CA ASN A 40 7.25 -26.10 -5.62
C ASN A 40 7.09 -25.85 -7.14
N ARG A 41 7.99 -26.38 -7.98
CA ARG A 41 7.96 -26.30 -9.47
C ARG A 41 7.95 -24.88 -10.04
N SER A 42 8.38 -23.87 -9.28
CA SER A 42 8.61 -22.53 -9.81
C SER A 42 10.01 -22.43 -10.41
N SER A 43 10.20 -21.63 -11.46
CA SER A 43 11.55 -21.41 -11.98
C SER A 43 12.39 -20.60 -10.99
N ARG A 44 13.68 -20.92 -10.89
CA ARG A 44 14.62 -20.15 -10.05
C ARG A 44 14.65 -18.67 -10.45
N ASN A 45 14.57 -18.37 -11.74
CA ASN A 45 14.58 -17.01 -12.28
C ASN A 45 13.33 -16.20 -11.91
N SER A 46 12.15 -16.80 -11.94
CA SER A 46 10.91 -16.12 -11.50
C SER A 46 10.93 -15.88 -9.99
N SER A 47 11.40 -16.86 -9.22
CA SER A 47 11.51 -16.77 -7.76
C SER A 47 12.50 -15.68 -7.32
N LYS A 48 13.65 -15.58 -8.01
CA LYS A 48 14.64 -14.51 -7.83
C LYS A 48 14.06 -13.13 -8.15
N SER A 49 13.38 -13.00 -9.29
CA SER A 49 12.81 -11.72 -9.72
C SER A 49 11.75 -11.21 -8.73
N LEU A 50 10.92 -12.12 -8.22
CA LEU A 50 9.91 -11.83 -7.21
C LEU A 50 10.53 -11.41 -5.87
N LEU A 51 11.53 -12.16 -5.37
CA LEU A 51 12.23 -11.83 -4.13
C LEU A 51 12.89 -10.45 -4.20
N ILE A 52 13.58 -10.14 -5.31
CA ILE A 52 14.21 -8.82 -5.52
C ILE A 52 13.17 -7.70 -5.46
N ALA A 53 12.02 -7.87 -6.12
CA ALA A 53 10.99 -6.84 -6.18
C ALA A 53 10.31 -6.64 -4.81
N ILE A 54 9.96 -7.71 -4.10
CA ILE A 54 9.34 -7.64 -2.77
C ILE A 54 10.33 -7.06 -1.76
N ARG A 55 11.57 -7.57 -1.72
CA ARG A 55 12.63 -7.05 -0.84
C ARG A 55 12.82 -5.55 -1.05
N ALA A 56 12.96 -5.09 -2.30
CA ALA A 56 13.15 -3.67 -2.59
C ALA A 56 11.99 -2.81 -2.07
N ARG A 57 10.74 -3.28 -2.23
CA ARG A 57 9.55 -2.60 -1.70
C ARG A 57 9.57 -2.51 -0.18
N LEU A 58 9.84 -3.61 0.51
CA LEU A 58 9.85 -3.66 1.98
C LEU A 58 10.98 -2.82 2.57
N GLN A 59 12.18 -2.84 1.97
CA GLN A 59 13.35 -2.11 2.49
C GLN A 59 13.28 -0.59 2.28
N SER A 60 12.41 -0.09 1.39
CA SER A 60 12.35 1.34 1.04
C SER A 60 11.02 1.99 1.39
N ALA A 61 10.16 1.29 2.14
CA ALA A 61 8.90 1.82 2.62
C ALA A 61 9.10 3.02 3.57
N GLY A 62 10.28 3.20 4.15
CA GLY A 62 10.58 4.35 4.99
C GLY A 62 9.88 4.31 6.35
N GLU A 63 9.95 5.43 7.06
CA GLU A 63 9.35 5.58 8.38
C GLU A 63 7.81 5.66 8.29
N GLY A 64 7.13 5.17 9.32
CA GLY A 64 5.67 5.19 9.38
C GLY A 64 4.98 3.87 9.00
N PHE A 65 5.72 2.83 8.63
CA PHE A 65 5.17 1.49 8.34
C PHE A 65 5.70 0.45 9.33
N PRO A 66 5.01 -0.71 9.47
CA PRO A 66 5.58 -1.84 10.20
C PRO A 66 6.99 -2.17 9.73
N SER A 67 7.88 -2.44 10.69
CA SER A 67 9.20 -2.97 10.36
C SER A 67 9.05 -4.34 9.67
N ILE A 68 10.03 -4.74 8.86
CA ILE A 68 9.94 -6.02 8.14
C ILE A 68 9.74 -7.22 9.09
N PRO A 69 10.40 -7.27 10.27
CA PRO A 69 10.15 -8.35 11.25
C PRO A 69 8.74 -8.33 11.86
N LEU A 70 8.11 -7.16 12.06
CA LEU A 70 6.75 -7.05 12.62
C LEU A 70 5.65 -7.19 11.56
N LEU A 71 5.98 -7.01 10.28
CA LEU A 71 5.00 -7.01 9.20
C LEU A 71 4.16 -8.31 9.13
N PRO A 72 4.72 -9.53 9.27
CA PRO A 72 3.92 -10.76 9.23
C PRO A 72 2.81 -10.77 10.28
N GLU A 73 3.14 -10.43 11.52
CA GLU A 73 2.19 -10.41 12.63
C GLU A 73 1.10 -9.36 12.41
N VAL A 74 1.45 -8.15 11.94
CA VAL A 74 0.47 -7.12 11.56
C VAL A 74 -0.45 -7.60 10.43
N LEU A 75 0.08 -8.33 9.44
CA LEU A 75 -0.73 -8.91 8.36
C LEU A 75 -1.61 -10.06 8.85
N ASP A 76 -1.21 -10.80 9.88
CA ASP A 76 -2.01 -11.88 10.47
C ASP A 76 -3.21 -11.34 11.26
N GLN A 77 -3.12 -10.12 11.78
CA GLN A 77 -4.27 -9.42 12.39
C GLN A 77 -5.28 -8.87 11.37
N CYS A 78 -4.94 -8.86 10.07
CA CYS A 78 -5.88 -8.46 9.05
C CYS A 78 -7.02 -9.49 8.91
N ARG A 79 -8.26 -9.01 8.78
CA ARG A 79 -9.44 -9.91 8.73
C ARG A 79 -9.46 -10.82 7.50
N ASN A 80 -8.86 -10.39 6.40
CA ASN A 80 -8.90 -11.06 5.10
C ASN A 80 -7.76 -10.59 4.18
N GLU A 81 -7.60 -11.23 3.01
CA GLU A 81 -6.55 -10.91 2.05
C GLU A 81 -6.65 -9.48 1.47
N ARG A 82 -7.85 -8.89 1.38
CA ARG A 82 -8.04 -7.50 0.92
C ARG A 82 -7.47 -6.52 1.93
N ASP A 83 -7.67 -6.76 3.22
CA ASP A 83 -7.07 -5.95 4.28
C ASP A 83 -5.53 -6.04 4.22
N GLN A 84 -4.96 -7.24 4.07
CA GLN A 84 -3.52 -7.41 3.88
C GLN A 84 -3.02 -6.67 2.63
N ALA A 85 -3.75 -6.76 1.52
CA ALA A 85 -3.43 -6.04 0.29
C ALA A 85 -3.47 -4.51 0.49
N GLN A 86 -4.42 -3.99 1.26
CA GLN A 86 -4.50 -2.56 1.59
C GLN A 86 -3.25 -2.08 2.34
N VAL A 87 -2.75 -2.85 3.32
CA VAL A 87 -1.48 -2.56 3.99
C VAL A 87 -0.33 -2.53 2.97
N LEU A 88 -0.19 -3.59 2.17
CA LEU A 88 0.90 -3.72 1.20
C LEU A 88 0.83 -2.72 0.04
N PHE A 89 -0.36 -2.20 -0.26
CA PHE A 89 -0.53 -1.14 -1.24
C PHE A 89 0.11 0.17 -0.80
N LEU A 90 0.08 0.48 0.50
CA LEU A 90 0.79 1.65 1.03
C LEU A 90 2.30 1.53 0.83
N TYR A 91 2.87 0.32 1.05
CA TYR A 91 4.27 0.03 0.73
C TYR A 91 4.57 0.20 -0.76
N LEU A 92 3.67 -0.24 -1.65
CA LEU A 92 3.83 -0.05 -3.09
C LEU A 92 3.86 1.43 -3.46
N VAL A 93 2.90 2.21 -2.99
CA VAL A 93 2.78 3.65 -3.27
C VAL A 93 3.97 4.42 -2.70
N ASN A 94 4.48 4.02 -1.53
CA ASN A 94 5.67 4.65 -0.98
C ASN A 94 6.99 4.17 -1.63
N HIS A 95 7.03 2.96 -2.20
CA HIS A 95 8.23 2.49 -2.90
C HIS A 95 8.34 3.02 -4.35
N ASP A 96 7.27 2.91 -5.14
CA ASP A 96 7.32 3.13 -6.59
C ASP A 96 6.80 4.54 -6.93
N GLY A 97 7.72 5.44 -7.29
CA GLY A 97 7.40 6.84 -7.59
C GLY A 97 6.43 7.02 -8.76
N LEU A 98 6.42 6.11 -9.74
CA LEU A 98 5.45 6.16 -10.84
C LEU A 98 4.05 5.75 -10.36
N ALA A 99 3.96 4.69 -9.54
CA ALA A 99 2.68 4.31 -8.91
C ALA A 99 2.15 5.44 -8.03
N ARG A 100 3.02 6.09 -7.24
CA ARG A 100 2.67 7.24 -6.42
C ARG A 100 2.11 8.39 -7.23
N TYR A 101 2.78 8.76 -8.32
CA TYR A 101 2.32 9.82 -9.21
C TYR A 101 0.93 9.52 -9.78
N VAL A 102 0.72 8.32 -10.32
CA VAL A 102 -0.58 7.94 -10.89
C VAL A 102 -1.68 7.95 -9.82
N VAL A 103 -1.41 7.42 -8.62
CA VAL A 103 -2.36 7.48 -7.50
C VAL A 103 -2.66 8.94 -7.13
N HIS A 104 -1.67 9.82 -7.05
CA HIS A 104 -1.88 11.25 -6.77
C HIS A 104 -2.77 11.93 -7.81
N GLU A 105 -2.62 11.58 -9.09
CA GLU A 105 -3.50 12.11 -10.15
C GLU A 105 -4.94 11.64 -9.97
N TYR A 106 -5.17 10.35 -9.67
CA TYR A 106 -6.51 9.85 -9.37
C TYR A 106 -7.10 10.48 -8.10
N LEU A 107 -6.30 10.73 -7.07
CA LEU A 107 -6.78 11.41 -5.87
C LEU A 107 -7.15 12.87 -6.14
N ARG A 108 -6.38 13.57 -6.99
CA ARG A 108 -6.74 14.93 -7.43
C ARG A 108 -8.06 14.93 -8.19
N ARG A 109 -8.27 13.96 -9.07
CA ARG A 109 -9.53 13.77 -9.80
C ARG A 109 -10.69 13.45 -8.86
N LEU A 110 -10.50 12.49 -7.95
CA LEU A 110 -11.47 12.09 -6.93
C LEU A 110 -11.92 13.27 -6.05
N MET A 111 -10.98 14.11 -5.60
CA MET A 111 -11.29 15.27 -4.77
C MET A 111 -12.02 16.40 -5.53
N LYS A 112 -11.88 16.48 -6.86
CA LYS A 112 -12.53 17.50 -7.70
C LYS A 112 -13.87 17.06 -8.27
N GLN A 113 -13.99 15.79 -8.63
CA GLN A 113 -15.07 15.26 -9.46
C GLN A 113 -15.84 14.11 -8.77
N GLY A 114 -15.40 13.65 -7.61
CA GLY A 114 -16.01 12.54 -6.88
C GLY A 114 -15.65 11.16 -7.45
N PRO A 115 -16.30 10.09 -6.95
CA PRO A 115 -15.99 8.70 -7.30
C PRO A 115 -16.06 8.37 -8.80
N SER A 116 -16.92 9.06 -9.56
CA SER A 116 -17.04 8.87 -11.02
C SER A 116 -15.76 9.19 -11.79
N ALA A 117 -14.79 9.84 -11.16
CA ALA A 117 -13.50 10.17 -11.76
C ALA A 117 -12.47 9.03 -11.68
N LEU A 118 -12.81 7.94 -10.98
CA LEU A 118 -11.99 6.73 -10.88
C LEU A 118 -12.18 5.87 -12.14
N ASP A 119 -11.76 6.40 -13.28
CA ASP A 119 -11.73 5.69 -14.56
C ASP A 119 -10.31 5.17 -14.84
N PHE A 120 -10.13 3.86 -14.74
CA PHE A 120 -8.87 3.18 -14.99
C PHE A 120 -8.80 2.57 -16.38
N GLU A 121 -9.54 3.08 -17.37
CA GLU A 121 -9.39 2.70 -18.78
C GLU A 121 -7.95 2.84 -19.27
N THR A 122 -7.58 2.03 -20.28
CA THR A 122 -6.16 1.91 -20.66
C THR A 122 -5.65 3.27 -21.14
N ASP A 123 -6.40 3.90 -22.04
CA ASP A 123 -6.06 5.20 -22.60
C ASP A 123 -6.05 6.29 -21.53
N THR A 124 -6.97 6.23 -20.56
CA THR A 124 -7.00 7.17 -19.43
C THR A 124 -5.73 7.08 -18.58
N VAL A 125 -5.25 5.87 -18.29
CA VAL A 125 -3.99 5.69 -17.54
C VAL A 125 -2.78 6.05 -18.41
N LEU A 126 -2.77 5.71 -19.70
CA LEU A 126 -1.67 6.07 -20.61
C LEU A 126 -1.51 7.60 -20.72
N ASN A 127 -2.61 8.34 -20.83
CA ASN A 127 -2.59 9.81 -20.83
C ASN A 127 -1.96 10.38 -19.54
N ILE A 128 -2.24 9.76 -18.38
CA ILE A 128 -1.57 10.13 -17.12
C ILE A 128 -0.06 9.84 -17.21
N LEU A 129 0.33 8.67 -17.74
CA LEU A 129 1.74 8.30 -17.87
C LEU A 129 2.50 9.24 -18.82
N ASP A 130 1.86 9.77 -19.86
CA ASP A 130 2.47 10.72 -20.80
C ASP A 130 2.77 12.09 -20.16
N GLU A 131 2.00 12.46 -19.13
CA GLU A 131 2.23 13.67 -18.33
C GLU A 131 3.30 13.48 -17.25
N PHE A 132 3.71 12.24 -16.95
CA PHE A 132 4.73 11.96 -15.94
C PHE A 132 6.07 12.60 -16.29
N ARG A 133 6.69 13.23 -15.30
CA ARG A 133 8.08 13.70 -15.35
C ARG A 133 8.82 13.20 -14.12
N ASP A 134 10.02 12.69 -14.32
CA ASP A 134 10.87 12.24 -13.23
C ASP A 134 11.49 13.44 -12.47
N LYS A 135 12.39 13.17 -11.52
CA LYS A 135 13.04 14.22 -10.73
C LYS A 135 13.94 15.16 -11.56
N ALA A 136 14.42 14.71 -12.71
CA ALA A 136 15.21 15.52 -13.65
C ALA A 136 14.32 16.28 -14.65
N GLY A 137 13.00 16.02 -14.64
CA GLY A 137 12.07 16.60 -15.61
C GLY A 137 11.97 15.79 -16.90
N GLU A 138 12.51 14.57 -16.93
CA GLU A 138 12.50 13.71 -18.11
C GLU A 138 11.20 12.89 -18.19
N PRO A 139 10.69 12.61 -19.41
CA PRO A 139 9.49 11.81 -19.60
C PRO A 139 9.72 10.32 -19.29
N LEU A 140 8.63 9.56 -19.22
CA LEU A 140 8.71 8.11 -19.03
C LEU A 140 9.24 7.40 -20.29
N GLU A 141 10.45 6.86 -20.23
CA GLU A 141 11.09 6.13 -21.35
C GLU A 141 10.62 4.66 -21.51
N TYR A 142 9.35 4.37 -21.25
CA TYR A 142 8.82 3.01 -21.40
C TYR A 142 8.33 2.77 -22.82
N SER A 143 8.65 1.60 -23.39
CA SER A 143 7.97 1.13 -24.59
C SER A 143 6.46 1.03 -24.36
N GLU A 144 5.65 1.19 -25.40
CA GLU A 144 4.18 1.05 -25.33
C GLU A 144 3.77 -0.29 -24.70
N SER A 145 4.46 -1.38 -25.05
CA SER A 145 4.21 -2.71 -24.47
C SER A 145 4.49 -2.76 -22.96
N THR A 146 5.49 -2.01 -22.49
CA THR A 146 5.85 -1.90 -21.06
C THR A 146 4.82 -1.06 -20.32
N GLN A 147 4.37 0.05 -20.91
CA GLN A 147 3.31 0.88 -20.34
C GLN A 147 2.01 0.08 -20.20
N LYS A 148 1.55 -0.61 -21.25
CA LYS A 148 0.35 -1.47 -21.20
C LYS A 148 0.46 -2.55 -20.12
N ARG A 149 1.61 -3.19 -19.98
CA ARG A 149 1.86 -4.16 -18.89
C ARG A 149 1.78 -3.50 -17.51
N TRP A 150 2.33 -2.29 -17.38
CA TRP A 150 2.25 -1.52 -16.15
C TRP A 150 0.79 -1.18 -15.78
N VAL A 151 -0.04 -0.77 -16.75
CA VAL A 151 -1.47 -0.53 -16.54
C VAL A 151 -2.19 -1.77 -16.01
N GLN A 152 -1.90 -2.95 -16.57
CA GLN A 152 -2.47 -4.20 -16.06
C GLN A 152 -2.02 -4.51 -14.63
N GLY A 153 -0.74 -4.26 -14.32
CA GLY A 153 -0.21 -4.37 -12.96
C GLY A 153 -0.90 -3.44 -11.97
N LEU A 154 -1.12 -2.17 -12.36
CA LEU A 154 -1.87 -1.21 -11.56
C LEU A 154 -3.30 -1.70 -11.30
N ARG A 155 -4.04 -2.10 -12.34
CA ARG A 155 -5.41 -2.59 -12.19
C ARG A 155 -5.48 -3.84 -11.29
N SER A 156 -4.49 -4.73 -11.39
CA SER A 156 -4.39 -5.87 -10.47
C SER A 156 -4.28 -5.42 -9.02
N ALA A 157 -3.38 -4.48 -8.71
CA ALA A 157 -3.22 -3.97 -7.35
C ALA A 157 -4.48 -3.24 -6.85
N LEU A 158 -5.16 -2.49 -7.72
CA LEU A 158 -6.40 -1.81 -7.40
C LEU A 158 -7.56 -2.79 -7.12
N ARG A 159 -7.59 -3.95 -7.79
CA ARG A 159 -8.55 -5.03 -7.48
C ARG A 159 -8.25 -5.67 -6.14
N ASP A 160 -6.97 -5.94 -5.88
CA ASP A 160 -6.53 -6.56 -4.62
C ASP A 160 -6.98 -5.73 -3.41
N ILE A 161 -6.98 -4.39 -3.51
CA ILE A 161 -7.45 -3.50 -2.42
C ILE A 161 -8.94 -3.17 -2.46
N GLY A 162 -9.66 -3.57 -3.50
CA GLY A 162 -11.11 -3.35 -3.66
C GLY A 162 -11.51 -2.00 -4.28
N VAL A 163 -10.60 -1.30 -4.97
CA VAL A 163 -10.95 -0.11 -5.77
C VAL A 163 -11.67 -0.49 -7.06
N LEU A 164 -11.22 -1.57 -7.70
CA LEU A 164 -11.86 -2.17 -8.86
C LEU A 164 -12.55 -3.46 -8.43
N GLU A 165 -13.82 -3.62 -8.80
CA GLU A 165 -14.57 -4.86 -8.58
C GLU A 165 -14.49 -5.75 -9.82
N GLY A 166 -14.44 -7.07 -9.67
CA GLY A 166 -14.40 -7.98 -10.81
C GLY A 166 -13.12 -7.92 -11.67
N LYS A 167 -13.03 -8.82 -12.67
CA LYS A 167 -11.78 -9.05 -13.43
C LYS A 167 -11.55 -8.08 -14.58
N THR A 168 -12.63 -7.51 -15.13
CA THR A 168 -12.59 -6.70 -16.37
C THR A 168 -12.97 -5.25 -16.14
N GLU A 169 -13.55 -4.92 -14.98
CA GLU A 169 -13.95 -3.54 -14.70
C GLU A 169 -12.75 -2.60 -14.69
N THR A 170 -13.05 -1.39 -15.15
CA THR A 170 -12.14 -0.25 -15.27
C THR A 170 -12.69 0.97 -14.55
N SER A 171 -14.00 1.02 -14.27
CA SER A 171 -14.59 1.99 -13.36
C SER A 171 -14.40 1.54 -11.91
N GLY A 172 -13.83 2.41 -11.09
CA GLY A 172 -13.54 2.14 -9.69
C GLY A 172 -14.41 2.91 -8.70
N GLN A 173 -14.26 2.57 -7.44
CA GLN A 173 -14.90 3.22 -6.31
C GLN A 173 -13.95 3.24 -5.10
N PRO A 174 -14.13 4.16 -4.14
CA PRO A 174 -13.42 4.07 -2.86
C PRO A 174 -13.63 2.70 -2.21
N PRO A 175 -12.57 1.99 -1.79
CA PRO A 175 -12.69 0.68 -1.18
C PRO A 175 -13.19 0.81 0.26
N LYS A 176 -13.84 -0.25 0.76
CA LYS A 176 -14.03 -0.39 2.21
C LYS A 176 -12.68 -0.71 2.86
N VAL A 177 -12.26 0.11 3.81
CA VAL A 177 -10.99 -0.05 4.52
C VAL A 177 -11.19 -0.87 5.80
N GLY A 178 -10.42 -1.95 5.95
CA GLY A 178 -10.39 -2.80 7.15
C GLY A 178 -9.82 -2.07 8.38
N ASP A 179 -9.86 -2.71 9.54
CA ASP A 179 -9.44 -2.11 10.80
C ASP A 179 -7.93 -1.93 10.88
N VAL A 180 -7.16 -2.98 10.58
CA VAL A 180 -5.68 -2.91 10.55
C VAL A 180 -5.19 -1.92 9.47
N PRO A 181 -5.65 -1.97 8.20
CA PRO A 181 -5.23 -1.00 7.19
C PRO A 181 -5.59 0.45 7.54
N LEU A 182 -6.74 0.68 8.20
CA LEU A 182 -7.14 2.00 8.69
C LEU A 182 -6.08 2.55 9.65
N GLN A 183 -5.68 1.75 10.64
CA GLN A 183 -4.71 2.15 11.66
C GLN A 183 -3.31 2.33 11.08
N VAL A 184 -2.84 1.42 10.21
CA VAL A 184 -1.54 1.56 9.51
C VAL A 184 -1.50 2.83 8.66
N ALA A 185 -2.58 3.13 7.93
CA ALA A 185 -2.68 4.32 7.10
C ALA A 185 -2.76 5.61 7.94
N ALA A 186 -3.40 5.57 9.12
CA ALA A 186 -3.41 6.68 10.07
C ALA A 186 -1.99 6.90 10.64
N TYR A 187 -1.31 5.85 11.09
CA TYR A 187 0.05 5.93 11.62
C TYR A 187 1.01 6.52 10.59
N TYR A 188 0.95 6.04 9.34
CA TYR A 188 1.74 6.62 8.26
C TYR A 188 1.46 8.12 8.09
N SER A 189 0.19 8.55 8.17
CA SER A 189 -0.16 9.97 8.06
C SER A 189 0.42 10.81 9.22
N TRP A 190 0.32 10.30 10.45
CA TRP A 190 0.89 10.91 11.65
C TRP A 190 2.42 10.99 11.57
N ALA A 191 3.10 9.91 11.19
CA ALA A 191 4.56 9.90 11.05
C ALA A 191 5.06 10.94 10.04
N GLN A 192 4.26 11.30 9.03
CA GLN A 192 4.63 12.30 8.03
C GLN A 192 4.26 13.75 8.41
N ASN A 193 3.26 13.97 9.27
CA ASN A 193 2.70 15.32 9.50
C ASN A 193 2.45 15.66 10.99
N GLY A 194 2.87 14.80 11.92
CA GLY A 194 2.62 14.96 13.35
C GLY A 194 1.15 15.14 13.69
N ASP A 195 0.86 16.05 14.61
CA ASP A 195 -0.49 16.35 15.09
C ASP A 195 -1.41 16.99 14.01
N GLU A 196 -0.87 17.48 12.89
CA GLU A 196 -1.63 18.09 11.78
C GLU A 196 -2.14 17.05 10.77
N TRP A 197 -1.80 15.77 10.94
CA TRP A 197 -2.05 14.73 9.94
C TRP A 197 -3.51 14.62 9.51
N LEU A 198 -4.47 14.87 10.40
CA LEU A 198 -5.89 14.74 10.09
C LEU A 198 -6.38 15.82 9.09
N THR A 199 -5.64 16.93 8.95
CA THR A 199 -5.92 17.94 7.91
C THR A 199 -5.55 17.46 6.51
N LYS A 200 -4.62 16.50 6.42
CA LYS A 200 -4.12 15.91 5.19
C LYS A 200 -3.73 14.44 5.45
N PRO A 201 -4.70 13.53 5.62
CA PRO A 201 -4.42 12.15 6.02
C PRO A 201 -3.90 11.34 4.81
N ILE A 202 -2.62 11.52 4.47
CA ILE A 202 -2.01 10.99 3.24
C ILE A 202 -2.20 9.48 3.10
N GLY A 203 -2.06 8.71 4.18
CA GLY A 203 -2.28 7.26 4.15
C GLY A 203 -3.73 6.89 3.84
N TRP A 204 -4.71 7.58 4.42
CA TRP A 204 -6.12 7.36 4.09
C TRP A 204 -6.43 7.75 2.66
N LEU A 205 -5.85 8.85 2.18
CA LEU A 205 -5.93 9.26 0.80
C LEU A 205 -5.34 8.17 -0.13
N TYR A 206 -4.23 7.52 0.22
CA TYR A 206 -3.71 6.39 -0.57
C TYR A 206 -4.65 5.18 -0.61
N LEU A 207 -5.56 5.04 0.35
CA LEU A 207 -6.66 4.07 0.30
C LEU A 207 -7.94 4.66 -0.30
N PHE A 208 -7.83 5.74 -1.10
CA PHE A 208 -8.92 6.43 -1.79
C PHE A 208 -10.03 6.95 -0.85
N GLN A 209 -9.71 7.17 0.43
CA GLN A 209 -10.66 7.72 1.41
C GLN A 209 -10.67 9.25 1.31
N SER A 210 -11.57 9.78 0.49
CA SER A 210 -11.82 11.22 0.35
C SER A 210 -12.39 11.84 1.64
N LYS A 211 -12.58 13.17 1.65
CA LYS A 211 -12.97 13.93 2.85
C LYS A 211 -14.23 13.42 3.55
N GLU A 212 -15.18 12.86 2.80
CA GLU A 212 -16.42 12.29 3.34
C GLU A 212 -16.19 11.08 4.27
N TYR A 213 -15.03 10.40 4.13
CA TYR A 213 -14.66 9.26 4.96
C TYR A 213 -13.92 9.67 6.24
N TRP A 214 -13.30 10.85 6.30
CA TRP A 214 -12.37 11.18 7.39
C TRP A 214 -13.04 11.15 8.77
N GLU A 215 -14.22 11.76 8.92
CA GLU A 215 -14.94 11.73 10.20
C GLU A 215 -15.38 10.30 10.60
N PRO A 216 -16.03 9.49 9.73
CA PRO A 216 -16.30 8.09 10.03
C PRO A 216 -15.05 7.28 10.41
N GLN A 217 -13.93 7.50 9.71
CA GLN A 217 -12.67 6.79 9.97
C GLN A 217 -12.03 7.23 11.29
N SER A 218 -12.09 8.52 11.63
CA SER A 218 -11.66 9.03 12.95
C SER A 218 -12.49 8.45 14.09
N LYS A 219 -13.81 8.32 13.93
CA LYS A 219 -14.68 7.68 14.93
C LYS A 219 -14.34 6.21 15.13
N ARG A 220 -13.99 5.49 14.06
CA ARG A 220 -13.46 4.12 14.18
C ARG A 220 -12.10 4.11 14.89
N LEU A 221 -11.20 5.02 14.51
CA LEU A 221 -9.86 5.12 15.09
C LEU A 221 -9.89 5.36 16.60
N ALA A 222 -10.81 6.20 17.07
CA ALA A 222 -11.03 6.49 18.50
C ALA A 222 -11.40 5.27 19.35
N GLY A 223 -11.81 4.16 18.72
CA GLY A 223 -12.19 2.94 19.41
C GLY A 223 -11.04 1.96 19.66
N TYR A 224 -9.83 2.26 19.20
CA TYR A 224 -8.66 1.37 19.36
C TYR A 224 -7.72 1.87 20.45
N GLU A 225 -7.23 0.96 21.29
CA GLU A 225 -6.33 1.28 22.41
C GLU A 225 -4.96 1.80 21.93
N GLY A 226 -4.57 1.46 20.70
CA GLY A 226 -3.33 1.94 20.07
C GLY A 226 -3.32 3.44 19.76
N TRP A 227 -4.41 4.18 20.02
CA TRP A 227 -4.56 5.59 19.68
C TRP A 227 -5.09 6.43 20.83
N THR A 228 -4.40 7.52 21.13
CA THR A 228 -4.88 8.56 22.04
C THR A 228 -5.65 9.62 21.27
N HIS A 229 -6.86 9.93 21.74
CA HIS A 229 -7.70 10.99 21.19
C HIS A 229 -7.51 12.29 21.96
N HIS A 230 -7.27 13.38 21.23
CA HIS A 230 -7.11 14.71 21.80
C HIS A 230 -8.10 15.69 21.18
N GLU A 231 -8.73 16.49 22.04
CA GLU A 231 -9.62 17.56 21.64
C GLU A 231 -9.27 18.84 22.41
N ALA A 232 -8.94 19.90 21.68
CA ALA A 232 -8.68 21.21 22.27
C ALA A 232 -9.28 22.32 21.41
N ARG A 233 -10.14 23.13 22.03
CA ARG A 233 -10.89 24.23 21.40
C ARG A 233 -11.73 23.77 20.21
N SER A 234 -11.17 23.83 19.00
CA SER A 234 -11.80 23.49 17.72
C SER A 234 -10.91 22.56 16.87
N ARG A 235 -9.95 21.90 17.51
CA ARG A 235 -9.02 20.96 16.88
C ARG A 235 -9.16 19.59 17.53
N VAL A 236 -9.28 18.58 16.68
CA VAL A 236 -9.21 17.16 17.04
C VAL A 236 -7.98 16.57 16.37
N TRP A 237 -7.19 15.80 17.11
CA TRP A 237 -6.12 15.00 16.56
C TRP A 237 -5.99 13.67 17.31
N PHE A 238 -5.30 12.73 16.68
CA PHE A 238 -5.01 11.42 17.25
C PHE A 238 -3.51 11.20 17.22
N GLU A 239 -2.99 10.60 18.28
CA GLU A 239 -1.58 10.26 18.45
C GLU A 239 -1.47 8.77 18.75
N PRO A 240 -0.62 8.01 18.02
CA PRO A 240 -0.40 6.62 18.35
C PRO A 240 0.33 6.50 19.69
N VAL A 241 0.02 5.44 20.44
CA VAL A 241 0.78 5.12 21.65
C VAL A 241 2.21 4.70 21.32
N ASP A 242 3.10 4.76 22.32
CA ASP A 242 4.42 4.13 22.23
C ASP A 242 4.26 2.64 21.89
N ASP A 243 5.17 2.10 21.09
CA ASP A 243 5.14 0.70 20.62
C ASP A 243 3.87 0.29 19.84
N PHE A 244 3.16 1.24 19.22
CA PHE A 244 1.95 1.02 18.41
C PHE A 244 1.98 -0.23 17.53
N TYR A 245 3.06 -0.46 16.77
CA TYR A 245 3.13 -1.62 15.87
C TYR A 245 3.27 -2.95 16.60
N THR A 246 3.88 -2.96 17.79
CA THR A 246 3.96 -4.15 18.65
C THR A 246 2.56 -4.49 19.18
N MET A 247 1.83 -3.50 19.72
CA MET A 247 0.44 -3.71 20.15
C MET A 247 -0.47 -4.17 19.01
N LEU A 248 -0.32 -3.54 17.84
CA LEU A 248 -1.08 -3.90 16.65
C LEU A 248 -0.76 -5.33 16.20
N ALA A 249 0.49 -5.78 16.30
CA ALA A 249 0.90 -7.15 15.97
C ALA A 249 0.35 -8.20 16.95
N GLU A 250 0.24 -7.85 18.24
CA GLU A 250 -0.31 -8.71 19.29
C GLU A 250 -1.85 -8.87 19.21
N GLY A 251 -2.53 -8.04 18.40
CA GLY A 251 -3.99 -8.05 18.29
C GLY A 251 -4.69 -7.35 19.44
N SER A 252 -3.96 -6.52 20.20
CA SER A 252 -4.50 -5.63 21.23
C SER A 252 -5.20 -4.46 20.54
N ALA A 253 -6.45 -4.68 20.17
CA ALA A 253 -7.33 -3.71 19.51
C ALA A 253 -8.16 -2.92 20.53
#